data_AF-A0A5E7A407-F1
#
_entry.id   AF-A0A5E7A407-F1
#
_cell.length_a   1.000
_cell.length_b   1.000
_cell.length_c   1.000
_cell.angle_alpha   90.00
_cell.angle_beta   90.00
_cell.angle_gamma   90.00
#
_symmetry.space_group_name_H-M   'P 1'
#
loop_
_entity.id
_entity.type
_entity.pdbx_description
1 polymer ?
#
loop_
_entity_poly.entity_id
_entity_poly.type
_entity_poly.pdbx_seq_one_letter_code
_entity_poly.pdbx_strand_id
1 'polypeptide(L)'
;MLAWTCCNKTNIHVVPSMNAPKSGANSQKKRPIRHSINRIRAIVFTNGLISAAKLKRDPSVLMLWGQNFEQELGLTCDELRNKWVGFLCGVLVESRLRAALCKRFILLAVILINPLWTVLFRLEAVAHKLEKKARNHPDSVIQRKLTKNVCHPLDMLAYSIRLGDQPLTERSIRSLQWFSQGHWQSLALLLAILASRFVHFETLRIWLRRRFTLIFLLTCLRPELQGATRLLFQVVDGLMRQHLLDPVSAWPSSLRQFKRRLKLLRQVVRRLQRQYRISEKDTLTLIHALYIDWNGRRSVVNEFNKGPTAAYPASAYEVARILKRHHRRMYGKKGAFFGFAGLPIDPKVEQLSKHFSSAFLI
;
A
#
# COMPACT_ATOMS: atom_id res chain seq x y z
N MET A 1 27.50 -32.18 -24.30
CA MET A 1 28.96 -32.25 -24.12
C MET A 1 29.60 -31.71 -25.39
N LEU A 2 29.75 -30.39 -25.52
CA LEU A 2 30.56 -29.79 -26.58
C LEU A 2 31.20 -28.51 -26.04
N ALA A 3 32.52 -28.51 -26.13
CA ALA A 3 33.45 -27.54 -25.58
C ALA A 3 33.41 -26.21 -26.36
N TRP A 4 33.64 -25.10 -25.65
CA TRP A 4 34.01 -23.82 -26.25
C TRP A 4 35.46 -23.53 -25.87
N THR A 5 36.32 -23.54 -26.90
CA THR A 5 37.74 -23.18 -26.82
C THR A 5 37.96 -21.69 -27.00
N CYS A 6 39.02 -21.23 -26.35
CA CYS A 6 39.53 -19.87 -26.23
C CYS A 6 40.33 -19.40 -27.46
N CYS A 7 40.58 -18.07 -27.52
CA CYS A 7 41.52 -17.26 -28.32
C CYS A 7 40.78 -16.19 -29.16
N ASN A 8 41.20 -14.93 -29.25
CA ASN A 8 42.58 -14.45 -29.33
C ASN A 8 42.76 -12.98 -28.92
N LYS A 9 44.03 -12.66 -28.62
CA LYS A 9 44.60 -11.39 -28.18
C LYS A 9 44.84 -10.38 -29.32
N THR A 10 44.97 -9.12 -28.89
CA THR A 10 45.78 -7.99 -29.39
C THR A 10 45.40 -7.28 -30.69
N ASN A 11 45.06 -5.99 -30.55
CA ASN A 11 45.74 -4.94 -31.31
C ASN A 11 45.77 -3.62 -30.52
N ILE A 12 46.98 -3.12 -30.33
CA ILE A 12 47.30 -1.84 -29.69
C ILE A 12 47.41 -0.81 -30.82
N HIS A 13 46.52 0.16 -30.86
CA HIS A 13 46.69 1.37 -31.65
C HIS A 13 46.75 2.59 -30.72
N VAL A 14 47.90 3.25 -30.76
CA VAL A 14 48.18 4.54 -30.12
C VAL A 14 47.82 5.63 -31.12
N VAL A 15 46.83 6.46 -30.81
CA VAL A 15 46.57 7.78 -31.44
C VAL A 15 45.86 8.70 -30.42
N PRO A 16 45.78 10.02 -30.63
CA PRO A 16 46.48 11.04 -29.87
C PRO A 16 45.61 11.75 -28.82
N SER A 17 46.31 12.45 -27.92
CA SER A 17 45.81 13.41 -26.94
C SER A 17 44.57 14.21 -27.40
N MET A 18 43.39 13.80 -26.92
CA MET A 18 42.19 14.63 -26.90
C MET A 18 41.99 15.18 -25.49
N ASN A 19 41.85 16.50 -25.42
CA ASN A 19 41.49 17.27 -24.24
C ASN A 19 40.38 16.58 -23.46
N ALA A 20 40.67 16.21 -22.22
CA ALA A 20 39.68 15.70 -21.29
C ALA A 20 38.55 16.74 -21.14
N PRO A 21 37.30 16.44 -21.57
CA PRO A 21 36.19 17.25 -21.12
C PRO A 21 36.17 17.10 -19.60
N LYS A 22 36.19 18.23 -18.88
CA LYS A 22 35.87 18.27 -17.46
C LYS A 22 34.45 17.73 -17.31
N SER A 23 34.32 16.41 -17.25
CA SER A 23 33.12 15.72 -16.85
C SER A 23 32.94 16.07 -15.39
N GLY A 24 32.32 17.23 -15.15
CA GLY A 24 31.52 17.45 -13.97
C GLY A 24 30.46 16.37 -14.00
N ALA A 25 30.84 15.15 -13.59
CA ALA A 25 29.97 14.08 -13.18
C ALA A 25 29.28 14.60 -11.94
N ASN A 26 28.35 15.51 -12.18
CA ASN A 26 27.37 16.02 -11.26
C ASN A 26 26.53 14.77 -10.99
N SER A 27 27.02 13.95 -10.07
CA SER A 27 26.36 12.76 -9.59
C SER A 27 25.06 13.28 -9.00
N GLN A 28 24.02 13.38 -9.83
CA GLN A 28 22.65 13.51 -9.40
C GLN A 28 22.47 12.32 -8.48
N LYS A 29 22.68 12.52 -7.17
CA LYS A 29 22.44 11.52 -6.15
C LYS A 29 20.98 11.17 -6.32
N LYS A 30 20.73 10.06 -7.03
CA LYS A 30 19.41 9.64 -7.46
C LYS A 30 18.56 9.61 -6.20
N ARG A 31 17.53 10.45 -6.11
CA ARG A 31 16.63 10.48 -4.95
C ARG A 31 15.85 9.16 -4.92
N PRO A 32 16.23 8.19 -4.06
CA PRO A 32 15.77 6.81 -4.21
C PRO A 32 14.27 6.69 -3.87
N ILE A 33 13.81 7.49 -2.90
CA ILE A 33 12.39 7.56 -2.51
C ILE A 33 11.55 8.13 -3.66
N ARG A 34 11.97 9.25 -4.27
CA ARG A 34 11.25 9.86 -5.40
C ARG A 34 11.10 8.92 -6.59
N HIS A 35 12.18 8.21 -6.93
CA HIS A 35 12.14 7.20 -7.98
C HIS A 35 11.17 6.06 -7.62
N SER A 36 11.15 5.62 -6.35
CA SER A 36 10.20 4.60 -5.87
C SER A 36 8.75 5.08 -5.95
N ILE A 37 8.46 6.35 -5.62
CA ILE A 37 7.11 6.94 -5.74
C ILE A 37 6.65 6.94 -7.20
N ASN A 38 7.51 7.35 -8.13
CA ASN A 38 7.21 7.31 -9.57
C ASN A 38 6.92 5.87 -10.05
N ARG A 39 7.72 4.90 -9.60
CA ARG A 39 7.51 3.48 -9.94
C ARG A 39 6.21 2.93 -9.37
N ILE A 40 5.85 3.28 -8.14
CA ILE A 40 4.56 2.92 -7.54
C ILE A 40 3.43 3.48 -8.40
N ARG A 41 3.47 4.78 -8.72
CA ARG A 41 2.46 5.45 -9.55
C ARG A 41 2.29 4.78 -10.91
N ALA A 42 3.39 4.42 -11.57
CA ALA A 42 3.37 3.69 -12.83
C ALA A 42 2.74 2.30 -12.69
N ILE A 43 3.12 1.50 -11.68
CA ILE A 43 2.54 0.18 -11.45
C ILE A 43 1.03 0.28 -11.20
N VAL A 44 0.58 1.24 -10.38
CA VAL A 44 -0.86 1.42 -10.10
C VAL A 44 -1.62 1.85 -11.36
N PHE A 45 -1.03 2.74 -12.16
CA PHE A 45 -1.59 3.11 -13.46
C PHE A 45 -1.76 1.90 -14.39
N THR A 46 -0.72 1.08 -14.53
CA THR A 46 -0.75 -0.13 -15.36
C THR A 46 -1.74 -1.16 -14.83
N ASN A 47 -1.86 -1.33 -13.51
CA ASN A 47 -2.88 -2.21 -12.90
C ASN A 47 -4.29 -1.70 -13.20
N GLY A 48 -4.51 -0.38 -13.12
CA GLY A 48 -5.76 0.26 -13.52
C GLY A 48 -6.09 0.02 -14.98
N LEU A 49 -5.09 0.08 -15.86
CA LEU A 49 -5.25 -0.19 -17.29
C LEU A 49 -5.66 -1.63 -17.54
N ILE A 50 -4.93 -2.59 -16.96
CA ILE A 50 -5.22 -4.02 -17.07
C ILE A 50 -6.64 -4.31 -16.58
N SER A 51 -7.06 -3.72 -15.46
CA SER A 51 -8.41 -3.89 -14.93
C SER A 51 -9.47 -3.28 -15.84
N ALA A 52 -9.26 -2.05 -16.33
CA ALA A 52 -10.22 -1.33 -17.18
C ALA A 52 -10.39 -2.00 -18.55
N ALA A 53 -9.30 -2.52 -19.11
CA ALA A 53 -9.29 -3.29 -20.35
C ALA A 53 -9.65 -4.78 -20.16
N LYS A 54 -9.99 -5.22 -18.93
CA LYS A 54 -10.33 -6.61 -18.58
C LYS A 54 -9.25 -7.64 -19.00
N LEU A 55 -7.99 -7.24 -18.93
CA LEU A 55 -6.86 -8.08 -19.29
C LEU A 55 -6.41 -8.93 -18.10
N LYS A 56 -5.79 -10.08 -18.38
CA LYS A 56 -4.98 -10.78 -17.38
C LYS A 56 -3.68 -10.01 -17.16
N ARG A 57 -3.13 -10.08 -15.94
CA ARG A 57 -1.80 -9.53 -15.65
C ARG A 57 -0.71 -10.43 -16.23
N ASP A 58 -0.59 -10.39 -17.55
CA ASP A 58 0.38 -11.15 -18.33
C ASP A 58 1.13 -10.20 -19.29
N PRO A 59 2.47 -10.26 -19.36
CA PRO A 59 3.26 -9.37 -20.21
C PRO A 59 2.92 -9.46 -21.69
N SER A 60 2.71 -10.67 -22.21
CA SER A 60 2.44 -10.91 -23.64
C SER A 60 1.06 -10.40 -24.02
N VAL A 61 0.06 -10.63 -23.16
CA VAL A 61 -1.31 -10.11 -23.37
C VAL A 61 -1.31 -8.58 -23.36
N LEU A 62 -0.61 -7.95 -22.42
CA LEU A 62 -0.54 -6.49 -22.36
C LEU A 62 0.20 -5.89 -23.57
N MET A 63 1.27 -6.55 -24.02
CA MET A 63 2.02 -6.14 -25.20
C MET A 63 1.16 -6.19 -26.46
N LEU A 64 0.47 -7.30 -26.73
CA LEU A 64 -0.39 -7.45 -27.90
C LEU A 64 -1.54 -6.43 -27.89
N TRP A 65 -2.22 -6.29 -26.75
CA TRP A 65 -3.29 -5.29 -26.60
C TRP A 65 -2.76 -3.86 -26.83
N GLY A 66 -1.59 -3.55 -26.29
CA GLY A 66 -0.97 -2.24 -26.42
C GLY A 66 -0.54 -1.90 -27.86
N GLN A 67 -0.06 -2.88 -28.61
CA GLN A 67 0.26 -2.72 -30.04
C GLN A 67 -0.99 -2.42 -30.86
N ASN A 68 -2.07 -3.18 -30.64
CA ASN A 68 -3.34 -2.94 -31.32
C ASN A 68 -3.89 -1.54 -30.98
N PHE A 69 -3.83 -1.14 -29.70
CA PHE A 69 -4.25 0.18 -29.27
C PHE A 69 -3.45 1.33 -29.90
N GLU A 70 -2.13 1.15 -30.09
CA GLU A 70 -1.29 2.14 -30.79
C GLU A 70 -1.61 2.23 -32.28
N GLN A 71 -1.85 1.08 -32.93
CA GLN A 71 -2.29 1.02 -34.33
C GLN A 71 -3.63 1.73 -34.53
N GLU A 72 -4.61 1.50 -33.65
CA GLU A 72 -5.91 2.19 -33.66
C GLU A 72 -5.78 3.72 -33.58
N LEU A 73 -4.70 4.21 -32.95
CA LEU A 73 -4.42 5.64 -32.80
C LEU A 73 -3.56 6.23 -33.93
N GLY A 74 -3.16 5.42 -34.92
CA GLY A 74 -2.21 5.83 -35.96
C GLY A 74 -0.85 6.22 -35.39
N LEU A 75 -0.47 5.69 -34.22
CA LEU A 75 0.85 5.90 -33.64
C LEU A 75 1.81 4.89 -34.28
N THR A 76 2.96 5.38 -34.75
CA THR A 76 4.03 4.49 -35.23
C THR A 76 4.43 3.56 -34.10
N CYS A 77 4.29 2.26 -34.35
CA CYS A 77 4.64 1.21 -33.38
C CYS A 77 6.16 1.24 -33.21
N ASP A 78 6.62 1.99 -32.20
CA ASP A 78 8.03 2.16 -31.90
C ASP A 78 8.68 0.78 -31.70
N GLU A 79 9.83 0.52 -32.34
CA GLU A 79 10.45 -0.81 -32.43
C GLU A 79 10.88 -1.41 -31.08
N LEU A 80 10.78 -0.64 -29.99
CA LEU A 80 11.02 -1.09 -28.62
C LEU A 80 9.95 -2.11 -28.20
N ARG A 81 10.12 -3.36 -28.66
CA ARG A 81 9.30 -4.56 -28.41
C ARG A 81 8.95 -4.77 -26.94
N ASN A 82 9.66 -4.13 -26.00
CA ASN A 82 9.53 -4.34 -24.56
C ASN A 82 8.94 -3.17 -23.77
N LYS A 83 8.48 -2.06 -24.39
CA LYS A 83 7.98 -0.89 -23.62
C LYS A 83 6.77 -1.22 -22.74
N TRP A 84 5.82 -1.99 -23.25
CA TRP A 84 4.62 -2.44 -22.53
C TRP A 84 4.96 -3.34 -21.33
N VAL A 85 5.98 -4.18 -21.47
CA VAL A 85 6.53 -4.99 -20.36
C VAL A 85 7.17 -4.08 -19.31
N GLY A 86 7.89 -3.04 -19.75
CA GLY A 86 8.48 -2.02 -18.87
C GLY A 86 7.46 -1.34 -17.96
N PHE A 87 6.22 -1.14 -18.43
CA PHE A 87 5.15 -0.55 -17.63
C PHE A 87 4.79 -1.42 -16.41
N LEU A 88 4.80 -2.76 -16.55
CA LEU A 88 4.62 -3.68 -15.43
C LEU A 88 5.73 -3.56 -14.37
N CYS A 89 6.92 -3.13 -14.79
CA CYS A 89 8.10 -2.93 -13.94
C CYS A 89 8.17 -1.53 -13.28
N GLY A 90 7.17 -0.68 -13.57
CA GLY A 90 7.04 0.66 -13.00
C GLY A 90 7.66 1.77 -13.84
N VAL A 91 7.75 1.58 -15.16
CA VAL A 91 7.98 2.68 -16.12
C VAL A 91 6.63 3.35 -16.39
N LEU A 92 6.54 4.67 -16.24
CA LEU A 92 5.30 5.39 -16.54
C LEU A 92 5.15 5.54 -18.05
N VAL A 93 3.93 5.37 -18.55
CA VAL A 93 3.60 5.57 -19.96
C VAL A 93 3.91 7.01 -20.39
N GLU A 94 4.46 7.14 -21.59
CA GLU A 94 4.77 8.43 -22.21
C GLU A 94 3.56 9.34 -22.32
N SER A 95 3.78 10.67 -22.32
CA SER A 95 2.71 11.66 -22.22
C SER A 95 1.63 11.53 -23.30
N ARG A 96 1.99 11.32 -24.57
CA ARG A 96 1.03 11.21 -25.68
C ARG A 96 0.15 9.96 -25.54
N LEU A 97 0.77 8.79 -25.39
CA LEU A 97 0.06 7.53 -25.21
C LEU A 97 -0.78 7.51 -23.93
N ARG A 98 -0.24 8.06 -22.84
CA ARG A 98 -0.96 8.21 -21.56
C ARG A 98 -2.19 9.09 -21.69
N ALA A 99 -2.13 10.20 -22.42
CA ALA A 99 -3.29 11.04 -22.68
C ALA A 99 -4.37 10.30 -23.46
N ALA A 100 -3.99 9.53 -24.50
CA ALA A 100 -4.92 8.70 -25.24
C ALA A 100 -5.56 7.59 -24.38
N LEU A 101 -4.77 6.92 -23.54
CA LEU A 101 -5.27 5.94 -22.57
C LEU A 101 -6.25 6.57 -21.56
N CYS A 102 -5.96 7.77 -21.04
CA CYS A 102 -6.86 8.48 -20.15
C CYS A 102 -8.15 8.93 -20.84
N LYS A 103 -8.09 9.29 -22.12
CA LYS A 103 -9.28 9.60 -22.93
C LYS A 103 -10.16 8.37 -23.10
N ARG A 104 -9.56 7.19 -23.30
CA ARG A 104 -10.29 5.91 -23.43
C ARG A 104 -10.82 5.40 -22.09
N PHE A 105 -10.03 5.56 -21.02
CA PHE A 105 -10.32 5.04 -19.69
C PHE A 105 -10.20 6.16 -18.65
N ILE A 106 -11.30 6.84 -18.36
CA ILE A 106 -11.33 7.98 -17.42
C ILE A 106 -10.77 7.64 -16.03
N LEU A 107 -10.93 6.39 -15.58
CA LEU A 107 -10.38 5.89 -14.32
C LEU A 107 -8.86 6.08 -14.23
N LEU A 108 -8.14 6.00 -15.35
CA LEU A 108 -6.68 6.21 -15.39
C LEU A 108 -6.31 7.65 -15.08
N ALA A 109 -7.12 8.62 -15.52
CA ALA A 109 -6.94 10.02 -15.14
C ALA A 109 -7.09 10.19 -13.62
N VAL A 110 -8.11 9.57 -13.02
CA VAL A 110 -8.35 9.56 -11.57
C VAL A 110 -7.15 8.98 -10.81
N ILE A 111 -6.55 7.90 -11.31
CA ILE A 111 -5.32 7.33 -10.74
C ILE A 111 -4.18 8.35 -10.79
N LEU A 112 -3.97 9.04 -11.91
CA LEU A 112 -2.87 9.98 -12.08
C LEU A 112 -3.01 11.23 -11.22
N ILE A 113 -4.23 11.73 -11.02
CA ILE A 113 -4.51 12.92 -10.20
C ILE A 113 -4.72 12.57 -8.72
N ASN A 114 -4.58 11.30 -8.34
CA ASN A 114 -4.79 10.88 -6.96
C ASN A 114 -3.89 11.67 -6.00
N PRO A 115 -4.44 12.24 -4.91
CA PRO A 115 -3.69 13.09 -3.99
C PRO A 115 -2.53 12.38 -3.28
N LEU A 116 -2.53 11.04 -3.27
CA LEU A 116 -1.44 10.24 -2.70
C LEU A 116 -0.09 10.62 -3.27
N TRP A 117 0.00 10.87 -4.58
CA TRP A 117 1.27 11.21 -5.22
C TRP A 117 1.79 12.55 -4.73
N THR A 118 0.91 13.56 -4.64
CA THR A 118 1.26 14.89 -4.12
C THR A 118 1.74 14.81 -2.67
N VAL A 119 1.05 14.04 -1.83
CA VAL A 119 1.44 13.83 -0.42
C VAL A 119 2.81 13.17 -0.32
N LEU A 120 3.03 12.08 -1.06
CA LEU A 120 4.30 11.36 -1.03
C LEU A 120 5.47 12.21 -1.55
N PHE A 121 5.29 12.96 -2.64
CA PHE A 121 6.34 13.85 -3.15
C PHE A 121 6.65 15.01 -2.21
N ARG A 122 5.63 15.57 -1.53
CA ARG A 122 5.85 16.61 -0.52
C ARG A 122 6.62 16.07 0.67
N LEU A 123 6.23 14.90 1.19
CA LEU A 123 6.95 14.22 2.28
C LEU A 123 8.40 13.90 1.90
N GLU A 124 8.64 13.42 0.68
CA GLU A 124 9.99 13.18 0.16
C GLU A 124 10.82 14.46 0.03
N ALA A 125 10.24 15.54 -0.51
CA ALA A 125 10.94 16.81 -0.64
C ALA A 125 11.31 17.40 0.72
N VAL A 126 10.42 17.24 1.70
CA VAL A 126 10.61 17.57 3.11
C VAL A 126 11.75 16.75 3.71
N ALA A 127 11.75 15.42 3.55
CA ALA A 127 12.82 14.53 3.99
C ALA A 127 14.19 14.99 3.46
N HIS A 128 14.25 15.23 2.15
CA HIS A 128 15.48 15.62 1.48
C HIS A 128 16.01 16.98 1.97
N LYS A 129 15.12 17.94 2.24
CA LYS A 129 15.50 19.24 2.82
C LYS A 129 16.05 19.09 4.24
N LEU A 130 15.46 18.21 5.06
CA LEU A 130 15.96 17.91 6.40
C LEU A 130 17.34 17.25 6.34
N GLU A 131 17.53 16.23 5.50
CA GLU A 131 18.81 15.56 5.32
C GLU A 131 19.92 16.51 4.83
N LYS A 132 19.61 17.38 3.85
CA LYS A 132 20.59 18.36 3.33
C LYS A 132 21.02 19.34 4.42
N LYS A 133 20.08 19.80 5.26
CA LYS A 133 20.39 20.74 6.34
C LYS A 133 21.13 20.09 7.50
N ALA A 134 20.75 18.87 7.89
CA ALA A 134 21.45 18.12 8.93
C ALA A 134 22.93 17.88 8.61
N ARG A 135 23.29 17.72 7.32
CA ARG A 135 24.69 17.63 6.89
C ARG A 135 25.46 18.95 7.00
N ASN A 136 24.77 20.07 6.84
CA ASN A 136 25.42 21.38 6.84
C ASN A 136 25.50 21.99 8.24
N HIS A 137 24.57 21.64 9.13
CA HIS A 137 24.51 22.17 10.48
C HIS A 137 23.98 21.12 11.47
N PRO A 138 24.85 20.48 12.27
CA PRO A 138 24.45 19.46 13.24
C PRO A 138 23.75 20.02 14.50
N ASP A 139 23.68 21.35 14.67
CA ASP A 139 23.12 21.96 15.87
C ASP A 139 21.61 21.70 16.06
N SER A 140 21.27 21.26 17.27
CA SER A 140 19.91 20.91 17.73
C SER A 140 18.89 22.07 17.60
N VAL A 141 19.35 23.32 17.64
CA VAL A 141 18.52 24.53 17.48
C VAL A 141 17.94 24.62 16.07
N ILE A 142 18.69 24.19 15.06
CA ILE A 142 18.25 24.20 13.66
C ILE A 142 17.21 23.10 13.43
N GLN A 143 17.29 22.00 14.18
CA GLN A 143 16.31 20.93 14.11
C GLN A 143 14.91 21.39 14.56
N ARG A 144 14.80 22.23 15.59
CA ARG A 144 13.53 22.85 16.01
C ARG A 144 12.96 23.84 14.98
N LYS A 145 13.82 24.70 14.40
CA LYS A 145 13.40 25.62 13.31
C LYS A 145 12.98 24.84 12.06
N LEU A 146 13.63 23.71 11.80
CA LEU A 146 13.31 22.80 10.72
C LEU A 146 11.93 22.18 10.90
N THR A 147 11.60 21.63 12.07
CA THR A 147 10.26 21.11 12.34
C THR A 147 9.20 22.18 12.07
N LYS A 148 9.41 23.44 12.51
CA LYS A 148 8.44 24.51 12.28
C LYS A 148 8.24 24.84 10.79
N ASN A 149 9.33 25.01 10.03
CA ASN A 149 9.26 25.42 8.61
C ASN A 149 8.85 24.27 7.66
N VAL A 150 9.01 23.03 8.10
CA VAL A 150 8.79 21.83 7.29
C VAL A 150 7.47 21.14 7.61
N CYS A 151 7.02 21.18 8.87
CA CYS A 151 5.71 20.65 9.26
C CYS A 151 4.58 21.54 8.75
N HIS A 152 4.76 22.87 8.72
CA HIS A 152 3.71 23.81 8.28
C HIS A 152 3.14 23.50 6.88
N PRO A 153 3.92 23.17 5.83
CA PRO A 153 3.37 22.74 4.54
C PRO A 153 2.57 21.44 4.56
N LEU A 154 2.91 20.50 5.45
CA LEU A 154 2.19 19.21 5.60
C LEU A 154 0.91 19.40 6.41
N ASP A 155 0.98 20.27 7.40
CA ASP A 155 -0.10 20.79 8.21
C ASP A 155 -1.15 21.52 7.36
N MET A 156 -0.70 22.43 6.49
CA MET A 156 -1.57 23.07 5.49
C MET A 156 -2.17 22.06 4.53
N LEU A 157 -1.43 21.02 4.16
CA LEU A 157 -1.97 19.95 3.33
C LEU A 157 -3.09 19.22 4.06
N ALA A 158 -2.87 18.78 5.31
CA ALA A 158 -3.91 18.11 6.11
C ALA A 158 -5.14 19.02 6.31
N TYR A 159 -4.92 20.32 6.54
CA TYR A 159 -5.98 21.32 6.67
C TYR A 159 -6.74 21.54 5.36
N SER A 160 -6.07 21.46 4.21
CA SER A 160 -6.70 21.62 2.89
C SER A 160 -7.55 20.41 2.47
N ILE A 161 -7.45 19.27 3.15
CA ILE A 161 -8.23 18.09 2.78
C ILE A 161 -9.70 18.32 3.16
N ARG A 162 -10.54 18.28 2.14
CA ARG A 162 -12.00 18.33 2.23
C ARG A 162 -12.59 16.96 1.92
N LEU A 163 -13.66 16.60 2.61
CA LEU A 163 -14.47 15.41 2.33
C LEU A 163 -15.88 15.87 1.98
N GLY A 164 -16.17 15.94 0.67
CA GLY A 164 -17.27 16.77 0.17
C GLY A 164 -16.97 18.24 0.45
N ASP A 165 -17.95 18.97 0.97
CA ASP A 165 -17.80 20.40 1.28
C ASP A 165 -17.21 20.69 2.66
N GLN A 166 -17.05 19.65 3.49
CA GLN A 166 -16.60 19.81 4.87
C GLN A 166 -15.10 19.57 5.04
N PRO A 167 -14.40 20.39 5.84
CA PRO A 167 -13.03 20.12 6.23
C PRO A 167 -12.95 18.87 7.12
N LEU A 168 -11.82 18.17 7.02
CA LEU A 168 -11.57 16.99 7.84
C LEU A 168 -11.60 17.30 9.35
N THR A 169 -11.24 18.52 9.75
CA THR A 169 -11.20 18.97 11.15
C THR A 169 -12.56 18.93 11.84
N GLU A 170 -13.65 19.06 11.08
CA GLU A 170 -15.03 19.04 11.60
C GLU A 170 -15.62 17.63 11.64
N ARG A 171 -14.92 16.64 11.06
CA ARG A 171 -15.42 15.27 10.95
C ARG A 171 -15.09 14.46 12.20
N SER A 172 -16.07 13.70 12.66
CA SER A 172 -15.88 12.75 13.76
C SER A 172 -14.91 11.62 13.41
N ILE A 173 -14.32 10.98 14.43
CA ILE A 173 -13.49 9.76 14.30
C ILE A 173 -14.22 8.66 13.51
N ARG A 174 -15.56 8.61 13.52
CA ARG A 174 -16.33 7.64 12.75
C ARG A 174 -16.09 7.78 11.25
N SER A 175 -15.86 8.99 10.74
CA SER A 175 -15.52 9.20 9.32
C SER A 175 -14.17 8.57 8.96
N LEU A 176 -13.22 8.49 9.91
CA LEU A 176 -11.96 7.78 9.69
C LEU A 176 -12.12 6.27 9.59
N GLN A 177 -13.15 5.70 10.21
CA GLN A 177 -13.44 4.26 10.08
C GLN A 177 -13.83 3.87 8.65
N TRP A 178 -14.30 4.83 7.84
CA TRP A 178 -14.57 4.58 6.44
C TRP A 178 -13.26 4.46 5.64
N PHE A 179 -12.26 5.29 5.96
CA PHE A 179 -10.94 5.24 5.33
C PHE A 179 -10.11 4.02 5.72
N SER A 180 -10.46 3.36 6.84
CA SER A 180 -9.76 2.18 7.34
C SER A 180 -10.17 0.87 6.64
N GLN A 181 -11.09 0.92 5.66
CA GLN A 181 -11.48 -0.20 4.79
C GLN A 181 -10.37 -0.65 3.81
N GLY A 182 -9.17 -0.07 3.90
CA GLY A 182 -8.03 -0.43 3.06
C GLY A 182 -8.20 0.03 1.61
N HIS A 183 -8.89 1.14 1.36
CA HIS A 183 -8.86 1.79 0.04
C HIS A 183 -7.51 2.47 -0.12
N TRP A 184 -6.85 2.32 -1.27
CA TRP A 184 -5.52 2.93 -1.43
C TRP A 184 -5.59 4.44 -1.64
N GLN A 185 -6.72 4.92 -2.17
CA GLN A 185 -7.00 6.33 -2.38
C GLN A 185 -7.05 7.11 -1.05
N SER A 186 -7.42 6.45 0.05
CA SER A 186 -7.45 7.06 1.37
C SER A 186 -6.06 7.20 2.01
N LEU A 187 -5.02 6.51 1.49
CA LEU A 187 -3.67 6.61 2.04
C LEU A 187 -3.13 8.03 2.05
N ALA A 188 -3.49 8.85 1.06
CA ALA A 188 -3.07 10.26 1.00
C ALA A 188 -3.46 10.99 2.29
N LEU A 189 -4.74 10.86 2.66
CA LEU A 189 -5.31 11.44 3.86
C LEU A 189 -4.68 10.87 5.13
N LEU A 190 -4.56 9.55 5.23
CA LEU A 190 -4.00 8.90 6.40
C LEU A 190 -2.53 9.30 6.63
N LEU A 191 -1.73 9.39 5.57
CA LEU A 191 -0.35 9.84 5.64
C LEU A 191 -0.26 11.33 6.01
N ALA A 192 -1.14 12.18 5.46
CA ALA A 192 -1.19 13.59 5.81
C ALA A 192 -1.53 13.81 7.30
N ILE A 193 -2.51 13.07 7.83
CA ILE A 193 -2.86 13.11 9.27
C ILE A 193 -1.66 12.66 10.12
N LEU A 194 -1.02 11.53 9.78
CA LEU A 194 0.15 11.02 10.52
C LEU A 194 1.36 11.95 10.48
N ALA A 195 1.49 12.75 9.42
CA ALA A 195 2.59 13.70 9.26
C ALA A 195 2.32 15.06 9.90
N SER A 196 1.05 15.41 10.11
CA SER A 196 0.64 16.68 10.67
C SER A 196 1.11 16.83 12.13
N ARG A 197 1.45 18.04 12.53
CA ARG A 197 1.78 18.43 13.91
C ARG A 197 0.73 19.35 14.55
N PHE A 198 -0.31 19.75 13.81
CA PHE A 198 -1.39 20.55 14.36
C PHE A 198 -2.12 19.83 15.50
N VAL A 199 -2.44 20.57 16.56
CA VAL A 199 -3.17 20.08 17.74
C VAL A 199 -4.57 19.57 17.37
N HIS A 200 -5.24 20.20 16.40
CA HIS A 200 -6.56 19.79 15.91
C HIS A 200 -6.62 18.32 15.44
N PHE A 201 -5.51 17.77 14.96
CA PHE A 201 -5.43 16.38 14.49
C PHE A 201 -4.86 15.40 15.53
N GLU A 202 -4.57 15.84 16.76
CA GLU A 202 -3.96 15.00 17.79
C GLU A 202 -4.76 13.74 18.08
N THR A 203 -6.07 13.87 18.32
CA THR A 203 -6.96 12.73 18.57
C THR A 203 -7.00 11.76 17.37
N LEU A 204 -7.02 12.30 16.14
CA LEU A 204 -7.00 11.50 14.92
C LEU A 204 -5.66 10.76 14.75
N ARG A 205 -4.54 11.42 15.04
CA ARG A 205 -3.20 10.80 15.05
C ARG A 205 -3.11 9.68 16.07
N ILE A 206 -3.54 9.90 17.31
CA ILE A 206 -3.54 8.86 18.35
C ILE A 206 -4.35 7.64 17.90
N TRP A 207 -5.54 7.87 17.35
CA TRP A 207 -6.37 6.80 16.82
C TRP A 207 -5.68 6.05 15.67
N LEU A 208 -5.10 6.80 14.73
CA LEU A 208 -4.49 6.27 13.52
C LEU A 208 -3.19 5.52 13.82
N ARG A 209 -2.34 6.02 14.72
CA ARG A 209 -1.11 5.35 15.17
C ARG A 209 -1.36 3.94 15.69
N ARG A 210 -2.52 3.68 16.29
CA ARG A 210 -2.88 2.35 16.79
C ARG A 210 -3.32 1.38 15.68
N ARG A 211 -3.86 1.90 14.57
CA ARG A 211 -4.57 1.11 13.54
C ARG A 211 -3.91 1.12 12.17
N PHE A 212 -3.01 2.07 11.90
CA PHE A 212 -2.45 2.32 10.58
C PHE A 212 -1.74 1.10 10.01
N THR A 213 -1.02 0.31 10.82
CA THR A 213 -0.39 -0.93 10.36
C THR A 213 -1.38 -1.88 9.70
N LEU A 214 -2.55 -2.11 10.33
CA LEU A 214 -3.58 -2.97 9.77
C LEU A 214 -4.18 -2.35 8.50
N ILE A 215 -4.52 -1.05 8.56
CA ILE A 215 -5.11 -0.33 7.42
C ILE A 215 -4.17 -0.43 6.22
N PHE A 216 -2.88 -0.17 6.42
CA PHE A 216 -1.84 -0.25 5.40
C PHE A 216 -1.70 -1.67 4.82
N LEU A 217 -1.75 -2.71 5.67
CA LEU A 217 -1.74 -4.10 5.22
C LEU A 217 -2.98 -4.43 4.37
N LEU A 218 -4.17 -4.01 4.79
CA LEU A 218 -5.42 -4.17 4.04
C LEU A 218 -5.35 -3.44 2.70
N THR A 219 -4.82 -2.22 2.69
CA THR A 219 -4.56 -1.48 1.46
C THR A 219 -3.62 -2.24 0.53
N CYS A 220 -2.56 -2.85 1.06
CA CYS A 220 -1.63 -3.65 0.27
C CYS A 220 -2.20 -4.99 -0.24
N LEU A 221 -3.42 -5.36 0.15
CA LEU A 221 -4.12 -6.50 -0.44
C LEU A 221 -4.84 -6.14 -1.74
N ARG A 222 -5.12 -4.86 -1.97
CA ARG A 222 -5.86 -4.38 -3.13
C ARG A 222 -5.14 -4.75 -4.43
N PRO A 223 -5.85 -5.29 -5.44
CA PRO A 223 -5.24 -5.68 -6.72
C PRO A 223 -4.56 -4.51 -7.43
N GLU A 224 -5.05 -3.29 -7.24
CA GLU A 224 -4.48 -2.06 -7.80
C GLU A 224 -3.06 -1.80 -7.31
N LEU A 225 -2.68 -2.30 -6.13
CA LEU A 225 -1.32 -2.19 -5.58
C LEU A 225 -0.46 -3.43 -5.80
N GLN A 226 -0.95 -4.43 -6.54
CA GLN A 226 -0.17 -5.62 -6.87
C GLN A 226 1.14 -5.21 -7.58
N GLY A 227 2.27 -5.71 -7.09
CA GLY A 227 3.61 -5.32 -7.55
C GLY A 227 4.16 -4.03 -6.91
N ALA A 228 3.31 -3.10 -6.48
CA ALA A 228 3.73 -1.85 -5.83
C ALA A 228 3.93 -1.98 -4.31
N THR A 229 3.27 -2.93 -3.65
CA THR A 229 3.30 -3.10 -2.17
C THR A 229 4.68 -3.04 -1.52
N ARG A 230 5.71 -3.67 -2.12
CA ARG A 230 7.09 -3.63 -1.60
C ARG A 230 7.65 -2.22 -1.59
N LEU A 231 7.51 -1.52 -2.71
CA LEU A 231 8.02 -0.16 -2.86
C LEU A 231 7.27 0.79 -1.94
N LEU A 232 5.94 0.63 -1.85
CA LEU A 232 5.10 1.43 -0.97
C LEU A 232 5.51 1.27 0.50
N PHE A 233 5.77 0.03 0.95
CA PHE A 233 6.30 -0.22 2.29
C PHE A 233 7.66 0.47 2.49
N GLN A 234 8.60 0.34 1.55
CA GLN A 234 9.92 0.98 1.66
C GLN A 234 9.84 2.51 1.74
N VAL A 235 8.96 3.13 0.95
CA VAL A 235 8.72 4.58 1.00
C VAL A 235 8.17 4.97 2.36
N VAL A 236 7.10 4.32 2.83
CA VAL A 236 6.47 4.68 4.12
C VAL A 236 7.39 4.39 5.31
N ASP A 237 8.09 3.26 5.30
CA ASP A 237 9.07 2.89 6.32
C ASP A 237 10.24 3.89 6.37
N GLY A 238 10.75 4.31 5.20
CA GLY A 238 11.76 5.36 5.11
C GLY A 238 11.29 6.68 5.72
N LEU A 239 10.06 7.10 5.42
CA LEU A 239 9.46 8.31 5.99
C LEU A 239 9.25 8.21 7.52
N MET A 240 8.89 7.03 8.04
CA MET A 240 8.79 6.79 9.49
C MET A 240 10.17 6.85 10.17
N ARG A 241 11.20 6.22 9.58
CA ARG A 241 12.58 6.25 10.11
C ARG A 241 13.19 7.65 10.10
N GLN A 242 12.76 8.50 9.17
CA GLN A 242 13.13 9.92 9.11
C GLN A 242 12.29 10.79 10.06
N HIS A 243 11.44 10.21 10.89
CA HIS A 243 10.55 10.90 11.85
C HIS A 243 9.57 11.90 11.21
N LEU A 244 9.29 11.75 9.91
CA LEU A 244 8.30 12.56 9.22
C LEU A 244 6.87 12.10 9.49
N LEU A 245 6.71 10.81 9.75
CA LEU A 245 5.47 10.21 10.18
C LEU A 245 5.61 9.83 11.66
N ASP A 246 4.54 10.03 12.42
CA ASP A 246 4.51 9.54 13.79
C ASP A 246 4.72 8.03 13.89
N PRO A 247 5.41 7.54 14.94
CA PRO A 247 5.67 6.13 15.10
C PRO A 247 4.36 5.35 15.30
N VAL A 248 4.12 4.39 14.42
CA VAL A 248 2.90 3.57 14.37
C VAL A 248 3.07 2.29 15.20
N SER A 249 2.03 1.93 15.93
CA SER A 249 1.97 0.70 16.72
C SER A 249 2.08 -0.53 15.83
N ALA A 250 2.91 -1.48 16.27
CA ALA A 250 3.19 -2.73 15.56
C ALA A 250 3.66 -2.55 14.11
N TRP A 251 4.25 -1.40 13.73
CA TRP A 251 4.83 -1.27 12.40
C TRP A 251 5.88 -2.38 12.14
N PRO A 252 5.94 -3.00 10.96
CA PRO A 252 6.93 -4.04 10.69
C PRO A 252 8.36 -3.46 10.73
N SER A 253 9.24 -4.05 11.52
CA SER A 253 10.64 -3.59 11.67
C SER A 253 11.50 -3.82 10.43
N SER A 254 11.03 -4.70 9.52
CA SER A 254 11.74 -5.06 8.29
C SER A 254 10.79 -5.43 7.15
N LEU A 255 11.32 -5.36 5.93
CA LEU A 255 10.61 -5.81 4.73
C LEU A 255 10.24 -7.31 4.81
N ARG A 256 11.09 -8.14 5.43
CA ARG A 256 10.81 -9.57 5.63
C ARG A 256 9.59 -9.77 6.52
N GLN A 257 9.51 -9.03 7.63
CA GLN A 257 8.36 -9.09 8.53
C GLN A 257 7.08 -8.58 7.85
N PHE A 258 7.15 -7.49 7.10
CA PHE A 258 6.03 -6.99 6.30
C PHE A 258 5.51 -8.04 5.32
N LYS A 259 6.39 -8.66 4.52
CA LYS A 259 6.02 -9.72 3.57
C LYS A 259 5.37 -10.92 4.26
N ARG A 260 5.90 -11.35 5.40
CA ARG A 260 5.33 -12.46 6.20
C ARG A 260 3.91 -12.12 6.65
N ARG A 261 3.70 -10.95 7.24
CA ARG A 261 2.37 -10.51 7.72
C ARG A 261 1.37 -10.39 6.57
N LEU A 262 1.78 -9.80 5.44
CA LEU A 262 0.93 -9.67 4.26
C LEU A 262 0.58 -11.04 3.65
N LYS A 263 1.52 -12.00 3.64
CA LYS A 263 1.27 -13.38 3.19
C LYS A 263 0.23 -14.08 4.08
N LEU A 264 0.37 -13.98 5.41
CA LEU A 264 -0.61 -14.53 6.36
C LEU A 264 -2.00 -13.92 6.14
N LEU A 265 -2.08 -12.60 5.99
CA LEU A 265 -3.35 -11.93 5.76
C LEU A 265 -4.00 -12.37 4.43
N ARG A 266 -3.23 -12.55 3.36
CA ARG A 266 -3.72 -13.13 2.10
C ARG A 266 -4.24 -14.55 2.26
N GLN A 267 -3.61 -15.37 3.10
CA GLN A 267 -4.08 -16.73 3.38
C GLN A 267 -5.43 -16.70 4.11
N VAL A 268 -5.60 -15.79 5.07
CA VAL A 268 -6.88 -15.58 5.77
C VAL A 268 -7.97 -15.16 4.78
N VAL A 269 -7.69 -14.17 3.91
CA VAL A 269 -8.63 -13.73 2.87
C VAL A 269 -9.05 -14.90 1.98
N ARG A 270 -8.09 -15.67 1.46
CA ARG A 270 -8.38 -16.82 0.58
C ARG A 270 -9.18 -17.90 1.30
N ARG A 271 -8.91 -18.15 2.58
CA ARG A 271 -9.67 -19.11 3.38
C ARG A 271 -11.12 -18.63 3.55
N LEU A 272 -11.32 -17.36 3.89
CA LEU A 272 -12.65 -16.76 4.03
C LEU A 272 -13.45 -16.85 2.73
N GLN A 273 -12.82 -16.52 1.60
CA GLN A 273 -13.45 -16.60 0.28
C GLN A 273 -13.78 -18.04 -0.13
N ARG A 274 -12.87 -19.01 0.08
CA ARG A 274 -13.06 -20.39 -0.36
C ARG A 274 -14.03 -21.17 0.52
N GLN A 275 -13.88 -21.05 1.83
CA GLN A 275 -14.63 -21.85 2.81
C GLN A 275 -16.03 -21.30 3.04
N TYR A 276 -16.20 -19.97 3.00
CA TYR A 276 -17.47 -19.32 3.33
C TYR A 276 -18.11 -18.58 2.16
N ARG A 277 -17.52 -18.65 0.95
CA ARG A 277 -18.01 -17.97 -0.27
C ARG A 277 -18.25 -16.46 -0.09
N ILE A 278 -17.54 -15.83 0.84
CA ILE A 278 -17.66 -14.39 1.11
C ILE A 278 -17.01 -13.61 -0.04
N SER A 279 -17.66 -12.54 -0.51
CA SER A 279 -17.08 -11.67 -1.53
C SER A 279 -15.75 -11.06 -1.07
N GLU A 280 -14.86 -10.67 -1.99
CA GLU A 280 -13.60 -10.02 -1.61
C GLU A 280 -13.82 -8.73 -0.79
N LYS A 281 -14.81 -7.93 -1.20
CA LYS A 281 -15.17 -6.68 -0.52
C LYS A 281 -15.63 -6.93 0.92
N ASP A 282 -16.48 -7.94 1.12
CA ASP A 282 -17.00 -8.28 2.44
C ASP A 282 -15.93 -8.93 3.31
N THR A 283 -15.03 -9.71 2.70
CA THR A 283 -13.89 -10.31 3.39
C THR A 283 -12.97 -9.25 4.00
N LEU A 284 -12.62 -8.20 3.25
CA LEU A 284 -11.81 -7.10 3.76
C LEU A 284 -12.52 -6.33 4.87
N THR A 285 -13.84 -6.13 4.73
CA THR A 285 -14.67 -5.48 5.75
C THR A 285 -14.73 -6.32 7.03
N LEU A 286 -14.86 -7.63 6.90
CA LEU A 286 -14.88 -8.57 8.02
C LEU A 286 -13.55 -8.60 8.75
N ILE A 287 -12.43 -8.71 8.03
CA ILE A 287 -11.08 -8.65 8.60
C ILE A 287 -10.90 -7.30 9.31
N HIS A 288 -11.28 -6.20 8.66
CA HIS A 288 -11.21 -4.89 9.31
C HIS A 288 -12.01 -4.88 10.63
N ALA A 289 -13.25 -5.36 10.65
CA ALA A 289 -14.07 -5.41 11.86
C ALA A 289 -13.46 -6.30 12.97
N LEU A 290 -12.86 -7.43 12.59
CA LEU A 290 -12.21 -8.36 13.51
C LEU A 290 -10.93 -7.79 14.15
N TYR A 291 -10.18 -7.00 13.39
CA TYR A 291 -8.84 -6.57 13.79
C TYR A 291 -8.74 -5.07 14.10
N ILE A 292 -9.84 -4.31 14.04
CA ILE A 292 -9.78 -2.85 14.28
C ILE A 292 -9.27 -2.50 15.69
N ASP A 293 -9.37 -3.41 16.65
CA ASP A 293 -8.86 -3.24 18.01
C ASP A 293 -7.52 -3.95 18.26
N TRP A 294 -6.77 -4.25 17.18
CA TRP A 294 -5.45 -4.88 17.26
C TRP A 294 -4.51 -4.10 18.18
N ASN A 295 -3.98 -4.76 19.22
CA ASN A 295 -2.97 -4.22 20.12
C ASN A 295 -1.58 -4.83 19.81
N GLY A 296 -0.60 -3.98 19.56
CA GLY A 296 0.72 -4.34 19.03
C GLY A 296 1.71 -4.98 20.01
N ARG A 297 1.38 -5.06 21.30
CA ARG A 297 2.28 -5.51 22.38
C ARG A 297 2.28 -7.03 22.65
N ARG A 298 1.66 -7.87 21.82
CA ARG A 298 1.46 -9.29 22.15
C ARG A 298 2.26 -10.25 21.26
N SER A 299 2.88 -11.24 21.90
CA SER A 299 3.69 -12.33 21.31
C SER A 299 2.82 -13.46 20.74
N VAL A 300 3.39 -14.25 19.82
CA VAL A 300 2.75 -15.22 18.90
C VAL A 300 3.05 -16.65 19.35
N VAL A 301 2.03 -17.51 19.54
CA VAL A 301 2.17 -18.97 19.80
C VAL A 301 1.45 -19.76 18.69
N ASN A 302 2.06 -20.88 18.29
CA ASN A 302 1.64 -21.78 17.22
C ASN A 302 0.60 -22.79 17.73
N GLU A 303 -0.59 -22.91 17.09
CA GLU A 303 -1.38 -24.16 17.09
C GLU A 303 -2.60 -24.05 16.16
N PHE A 304 -2.48 -24.53 14.90
CA PHE A 304 -3.61 -24.92 14.03
C PHE A 304 -3.16 -26.06 13.10
N ASN A 305 -3.07 -27.25 13.67
CA ASN A 305 -3.08 -28.53 12.98
C ASN A 305 -4.03 -29.45 13.78
N LYS A 306 -5.31 -29.50 13.41
CA LYS A 306 -6.30 -30.60 13.60
C LYS A 306 -7.71 -30.09 13.21
N GLY A 307 -8.42 -30.85 12.38
CA GLY A 307 -9.66 -30.48 11.63
C GLY A 307 -10.98 -30.58 12.43
N PRO A 308 -12.14 -31.00 11.85
CA PRO A 308 -12.51 -31.28 10.45
C PRO A 308 -13.69 -30.43 9.91
N THR A 309 -14.04 -30.72 8.65
CA THR A 309 -14.87 -29.99 7.69
C THR A 309 -16.39 -30.25 7.84
N ALA A 310 -17.20 -29.20 7.97
CA ALA A 310 -18.58 -29.11 7.44
C ALA A 310 -19.07 -27.65 7.54
N ALA A 311 -19.55 -27.03 6.46
CA ALA A 311 -20.07 -25.66 6.50
C ALA A 311 -21.24 -25.45 5.54
N TYR A 312 -22.39 -25.07 6.11
CA TYR A 312 -23.49 -24.39 5.41
C TYR A 312 -23.23 -22.86 5.36
N PRO A 313 -23.86 -22.11 4.45
CA PRO A 313 -23.56 -20.70 4.24
C PRO A 313 -24.35 -19.82 5.22
N ALA A 314 -23.74 -19.41 6.33
CA ALA A 314 -24.23 -18.28 7.11
C ALA A 314 -24.03 -16.98 6.31
N SER A 315 -25.00 -16.06 6.33
CA SER A 315 -24.87 -14.80 5.60
C SER A 315 -23.73 -13.95 6.17
N ALA A 316 -23.00 -13.22 5.31
CA ALA A 316 -21.88 -12.37 5.74
C ALA A 316 -22.29 -11.34 6.82
N TYR A 317 -23.55 -10.89 6.77
CA TYR A 317 -24.15 -10.02 7.78
C TYR A 317 -24.32 -10.72 9.13
N GLU A 318 -24.78 -11.97 9.16
CA GLU A 318 -24.91 -12.75 10.39
C GLU A 318 -23.55 -13.07 11.01
N VAL A 319 -22.57 -13.46 10.20
CA VAL A 319 -21.20 -13.72 10.68
C VAL A 319 -20.60 -12.45 11.28
N ALA A 320 -20.74 -11.30 10.61
CA ALA A 320 -20.29 -10.02 11.13
C ALA A 320 -21.07 -9.60 12.40
N ARG A 321 -22.39 -9.83 12.46
CA ARG A 321 -23.24 -9.52 13.62
C ARG A 321 -22.86 -10.38 14.82
N ILE A 322 -22.64 -11.67 14.62
CA ILE A 322 -22.24 -12.65 15.64
C ILE A 322 -20.86 -12.28 16.18
N LEU A 323 -19.88 -12.03 15.31
CA LEU A 323 -18.55 -11.62 15.72
C LEU A 323 -18.57 -10.29 16.48
N LYS A 324 -19.38 -9.32 16.04
CA LYS A 324 -19.54 -8.03 16.72
C LYS A 324 -20.24 -8.17 18.09
N ARG A 325 -21.24 -9.06 18.20
CA ARG A 325 -21.95 -9.35 19.46
C ARG A 325 -21.06 -10.10 20.45
N HIS A 326 -20.25 -11.03 19.94
CA HIS A 326 -19.26 -11.76 20.72
C HIS A 326 -18.14 -10.84 21.21
N HIS A 327 -17.63 -9.96 20.34
CA HIS A 327 -16.66 -8.91 20.71
C HIS A 327 -17.22 -8.03 21.85
N ARG A 328 -18.46 -7.55 21.73
CA ARG A 328 -19.10 -6.77 22.81
C ARG A 328 -19.26 -7.55 24.13
N ARG A 329 -19.58 -8.84 24.05
CA ARG A 329 -19.74 -9.71 25.24
C ARG A 329 -18.40 -10.03 25.92
N MET A 330 -17.35 -10.30 25.14
CA MET A 330 -16.03 -10.65 25.65
C MET A 330 -15.25 -9.45 26.17
N TYR A 331 -15.46 -8.26 25.59
CA TYR A 331 -14.63 -7.07 25.86
C TYR A 331 -15.40 -5.91 26.50
N GLY A 332 -16.67 -6.12 26.88
CA GLY A 332 -17.50 -5.15 27.62
C GLY A 332 -17.21 -5.10 29.12
N LYS A 333 -16.51 -6.10 29.68
CA LYS A 333 -16.01 -6.08 31.07
C LYS A 333 -14.55 -5.65 31.07
N LYS A 334 -14.26 -4.60 31.85
CA LYS A 334 -12.94 -3.97 31.97
C LYS A 334 -11.83 -5.00 32.19
N GLY A 335 -10.76 -4.90 31.40
CA GLY A 335 -9.43 -5.37 31.80
C GLY A 335 -9.07 -6.82 31.47
N ALA A 336 -9.17 -7.27 30.22
CA ALA A 336 -8.36 -8.41 29.76
C ALA A 336 -8.06 -8.30 28.26
N PHE A 337 -6.80 -8.51 27.92
CA PHE A 337 -6.19 -8.08 26.67
C PHE A 337 -5.62 -9.30 25.92
N PHE A 338 -6.31 -9.85 24.89
CA PHE A 338 -5.91 -11.05 24.13
C PHE A 338 -5.43 -10.83 22.68
N GLY A 339 -4.23 -11.35 22.36
CA GLY A 339 -3.48 -11.17 21.10
C GLY A 339 -3.70 -12.27 20.09
N PHE A 340 -3.22 -12.03 18.86
CA PHE A 340 -3.43 -12.93 17.75
C PHE A 340 -2.17 -13.71 17.37
N ALA A 341 -2.29 -15.03 17.47
CA ALA A 341 -1.73 -15.99 16.54
C ALA A 341 -2.72 -17.17 16.45
N GLY A 342 -3.41 -17.31 15.31
CA GLY A 342 -4.33 -18.42 15.00
C GLY A 342 -5.60 -18.44 15.87
N LEU A 343 -6.77 -18.14 15.31
CA LEU A 343 -8.04 -18.33 16.02
C LEU A 343 -8.49 -19.79 15.95
N PRO A 344 -8.72 -20.49 17.08
CA PRO A 344 -9.79 -21.46 17.15
C PRO A 344 -11.10 -20.72 17.00
N ILE A 345 -11.96 -21.25 16.15
CA ILE A 345 -13.38 -21.06 16.38
C ILE A 345 -13.66 -21.81 17.69
N ASP A 346 -14.22 -21.10 18.67
CA ASP A 346 -14.68 -21.69 19.93
C ASP A 346 -15.52 -22.95 19.62
N PRO A 347 -15.28 -24.11 20.25
CA PRO A 347 -16.10 -25.32 20.08
C PRO A 347 -17.61 -25.05 20.25
N LYS A 348 -17.99 -23.99 20.98
CA LYS A 348 -19.38 -23.53 21.10
C LYS A 348 -19.91 -22.82 19.86
N VAL A 349 -19.07 -22.12 19.09
CA VAL A 349 -19.44 -21.56 17.77
C VAL A 349 -19.59 -22.69 16.73
N GLU A 350 -18.81 -23.76 16.87
CA GLU A 350 -18.92 -24.98 16.07
C GLU A 350 -20.11 -25.88 16.51
N GLN A 351 -20.42 -25.96 17.81
CA GLN A 351 -21.62 -26.62 18.34
C GLN A 351 -22.90 -25.84 18.04
N LEU A 352 -22.87 -24.51 18.00
CA LEU A 352 -24.04 -23.70 17.62
C LEU A 352 -24.39 -23.90 16.14
N SER A 353 -23.42 -24.12 15.25
CA SER A 353 -23.74 -24.55 13.88
C SER A 353 -24.37 -25.95 13.80
N LYS A 354 -24.24 -26.78 14.84
CA LYS A 354 -24.89 -28.10 14.93
C LYS A 354 -26.26 -28.05 15.61
N HIS A 355 -26.48 -27.14 16.56
CA HIS A 355 -27.77 -26.99 17.27
C HIS A 355 -28.88 -26.34 16.45
N PHE A 356 -28.56 -25.55 15.42
CA PHE A 356 -29.59 -24.99 14.52
C PHE A 356 -29.98 -25.94 13.38
N SER A 357 -29.41 -27.15 13.32
CA SER A 357 -29.82 -28.21 12.40
C SER A 357 -30.92 -29.13 12.96
N SER A 358 -31.32 -28.98 14.23
CA SER A 358 -32.35 -29.81 14.87
C SER A 358 -33.66 -29.07 15.17
N ALA A 359 -33.87 -27.87 14.62
CA ALA A 359 -35.05 -27.05 14.87
C ALA A 359 -35.96 -26.83 13.65
N PHE A 360 -35.82 -27.65 12.60
CA PHE A 360 -36.81 -27.75 11.51
C PHE A 360 -36.97 -29.21 11.09
N LEU A 361 -37.61 -29.95 11.99
CA LEU A 361 -38.47 -31.10 11.67
C LEU A 361 -39.71 -30.97 12.55
N ILE A 362 -40.53 -29.95 12.26
CA ILE A 362 -42.01 -29.98 12.17
C ILE A 362 -42.37 -29.01 11.06
#